data_AF-A0A844GIW0-F1
#
_entry.id   AF-A0A844GIW0-F1
#
_cell.length_a   1.000
_cell.length_b   1.000
_cell.length_c   1.000
_cell.angle_alpha   90.00
_cell.angle_beta   90.00
_cell.angle_gamma   90.00
#
_symmetry.space_group_name_H-M   'P 1'
#
loop_
_entity.id
_entity.type
_entity.pdbx_description
1 polymer ?
#
loop_
_entity_poly.entity_id
_entity_poly.type
_entity_poly.pdbx_seq_one_letter_code
_entity_poly.pdbx_strand_id
1 'polypeptide(L)'
;MRWYTAIGMKKDDADGRFCVWVDGEEKVLTEMETILWAALTWSFCEEDKVHSQMHRLLVFSLGEKQAQEWADKEDFQFCLNRLVKRGLVVLTEGCTKEEAVYSIISRSVMAPMAFSRTERMKHFMEALSMGKGLKFSLRAFKKPLLTEEEYQLLSYLQREGDVSCHLKCLKEEAKNREPNLADSLQEQIQREFISRVAQLYYKKQLVIDNIRREDCLEANGTSVLAQAV
;
A
#
# COMPACT_ATOMS: atom_id res chain seq x y z
N MET A 1 -16.12 -8.44 -6.18
CA MET A 1 -15.16 -7.80 -7.10
C MET A 1 -13.76 -7.96 -6.53
N ARG A 2 -12.72 -7.94 -7.36
CA ARG A 2 -11.32 -8.06 -6.93
C ARG A 2 -10.64 -6.70 -6.89
N TRP A 3 -9.92 -6.44 -5.81
CA TRP A 3 -9.26 -5.17 -5.54
C TRP A 3 -7.77 -5.38 -5.27
N TYR A 4 -6.95 -4.50 -5.82
CA TYR A 4 -5.50 -4.54 -5.76
C TYR A 4 -4.93 -3.25 -5.17
N THR A 5 -3.88 -3.37 -4.37
CA THR A 5 -3.03 -2.25 -3.93
C THR A 5 -1.59 -2.72 -3.77
N ALA A 6 -0.63 -1.81 -3.97
CA ALA A 6 0.79 -2.10 -3.79
C ALA A 6 1.14 -2.30 -2.31
N ILE A 7 2.15 -3.13 -2.07
CA ILE A 7 2.81 -3.38 -0.79
C ILE A 7 4.29 -3.04 -0.94
N GLY A 8 4.87 -2.49 0.13
CA GLY A 8 6.28 -2.20 0.27
C GLY A 8 6.62 -0.74 0.04
N MET A 9 7.85 -0.39 0.36
CA MET A 9 8.38 0.96 0.24
C MET A 9 9.40 1.02 -0.88
N LYS A 10 9.26 2.01 -1.78
CA LYS A 10 10.32 2.32 -2.74
C LYS A 10 11.59 2.71 -1.96
N LYS A 11 12.70 2.07 -2.30
CA LYS A 11 14.05 2.55 -1.99
C LYS A 11 14.90 2.52 -3.26
N ASP A 12 16.08 3.13 -3.16
CA ASP A 12 17.11 2.94 -4.16
C ASP A 12 18.15 1.97 -3.59
N ASP A 13 18.59 1.01 -4.39
CA ASP A 13 19.63 0.06 -4.02
C ASP A 13 21.01 0.77 -3.91
N ALA A 14 22.05 0.03 -3.56
CA ALA A 14 23.41 0.58 -3.42
C ALA A 14 23.94 1.23 -4.73
N ASP A 15 23.42 0.81 -5.88
CA ASP A 15 23.77 1.32 -7.21
C ASP A 15 22.82 2.43 -7.69
N GLY A 16 21.82 2.80 -6.88
CA GLY A 16 20.81 3.80 -7.21
C GLY A 16 19.68 3.27 -8.10
N ARG A 17 19.54 1.95 -8.28
CA ARG A 17 18.44 1.32 -9.02
C ARG A 17 17.19 1.23 -8.16
N PHE A 18 16.04 1.22 -8.83
CA PHE A 18 14.75 1.09 -8.18
C PHE A 18 14.59 -0.29 -7.52
N CYS A 19 14.30 -0.31 -6.21
CA CYS A 19 13.90 -1.52 -5.51
C CYS A 19 12.72 -1.25 -4.57
N VAL A 20 12.00 -2.30 -4.22
CA VAL A 20 10.90 -2.25 -3.25
C VAL A 20 11.26 -3.09 -2.05
N TRP A 21 11.17 -2.50 -0.86
CA TRP A 21 11.38 -3.20 0.40
C TRP A 21 10.04 -3.63 0.97
N VAL A 22 9.92 -4.92 1.29
CA VAL A 22 8.72 -5.51 1.91
C VAL A 22 9.17 -6.35 3.09
N ASP A 23 8.68 -6.07 4.28
CA ASP A 23 9.01 -6.84 5.49
C ASP A 23 10.53 -6.96 5.75
N GLY A 24 11.26 -5.88 5.46
CA GLY A 24 12.72 -5.82 5.58
C GLY A 24 13.51 -6.51 4.45
N GLU A 25 12.83 -7.13 3.48
CA GLU A 25 13.47 -7.76 2.33
C GLU A 25 13.47 -6.85 1.09
N GLU A 26 14.61 -6.76 0.43
CA GLU A 26 14.75 -6.05 -0.84
C GLU A 26 14.26 -6.91 -2.02
N LYS A 27 13.40 -6.31 -2.86
CA LYS A 27 12.86 -6.94 -4.08
C LYS A 27 13.10 -6.05 -5.28
N VAL A 28 13.85 -6.57 -6.25
CA VAL A 28 14.07 -5.93 -7.55
C VAL A 28 12.90 -6.22 -8.48
N LEU A 29 12.40 -5.19 -9.17
CA LEU A 29 11.29 -5.30 -10.11
C LEU A 29 11.82 -5.13 -11.53
N THR A 30 11.24 -5.88 -12.47
CA THR A 30 11.37 -5.57 -13.90
C THR A 30 10.71 -4.23 -14.22
N GLU A 31 10.93 -3.70 -15.42
CA GLU A 31 10.36 -2.41 -15.81
C GLU A 31 8.81 -2.44 -15.80
N MET A 32 8.21 -3.50 -16.34
CA MET A 32 6.76 -3.70 -16.30
C MET A 32 6.21 -3.85 -14.88
N GLU A 33 6.88 -4.66 -14.04
CA GLU A 33 6.51 -4.79 -12.63
C GLU A 33 6.59 -3.44 -11.90
N THR A 34 7.60 -2.62 -12.20
CA THR A 34 7.78 -1.30 -11.59
C THR A 34 6.62 -0.38 -11.93
N ILE A 35 6.20 -0.35 -13.19
CA ILE A 35 5.11 0.51 -13.65
C ILE A 35 3.77 0.05 -13.08
N LEU A 36 3.55 -1.27 -13.03
CA LEU A 36 2.35 -1.85 -12.43
C LEU A 36 2.27 -1.61 -10.92
N TRP A 37 3.37 -1.79 -10.20
CA TRP A 37 3.47 -1.49 -8.77
C TRP A 37 3.26 0.00 -8.50
N ALA A 38 3.87 0.88 -9.30
CA ALA A 38 3.68 2.32 -9.20
C ALA A 38 2.23 2.74 -9.48
N ALA A 39 1.56 2.08 -10.42
CA ALA A 39 0.14 2.28 -10.70
C ALA A 39 -0.72 1.97 -9.47
N LEU A 40 -0.37 0.94 -8.70
CA LEU A 40 -1.14 0.49 -7.54
C LEU A 40 -0.74 1.19 -6.23
N THR A 41 0.34 1.98 -6.21
CA THR A 41 0.83 2.66 -5.01
C THR A 41 -0.13 3.77 -4.57
N TRP A 42 -0.51 3.76 -3.27
CA TRP A 42 -1.48 4.69 -2.68
C TRP A 42 -2.87 4.67 -3.31
N SER A 43 -3.26 3.53 -3.91
CA SER A 43 -4.57 3.36 -4.53
C SER A 43 -5.14 1.95 -4.30
N PHE A 44 -6.45 1.88 -4.13
CA PHE A 44 -7.20 0.62 -4.15
C PHE A 44 -7.90 0.56 -5.50
N CYS A 45 -7.41 -0.31 -6.38
CA CYS A 45 -7.82 -0.40 -7.77
C CYS A 45 -8.60 -1.69 -8.02
N GLU A 46 -9.77 -1.56 -8.62
CA GLU A 46 -10.57 -2.70 -9.08
C GLU A 46 -9.89 -3.37 -10.27
N GLU A 47 -9.95 -4.70 -10.35
CA GLU A 47 -9.28 -5.54 -11.36
C GLU A 47 -9.39 -4.98 -12.79
N ASP A 48 -10.62 -4.64 -13.21
CA ASP A 48 -10.91 -4.16 -14.57
C ASP A 48 -10.26 -2.80 -14.88
N LYS A 49 -9.86 -2.04 -13.85
CA LYS A 49 -9.24 -0.71 -13.98
C LYS A 49 -7.73 -0.74 -13.90
N VAL A 50 -7.12 -1.81 -13.35
CA VAL A 50 -5.66 -1.89 -13.13
C VAL A 50 -4.90 -1.68 -14.43
N HIS A 51 -5.30 -2.37 -15.50
CA HIS A 51 -4.67 -2.24 -16.81
C HIS A 51 -4.74 -0.80 -17.35
N SER A 52 -5.91 -0.16 -17.24
CA SER A 52 -6.08 1.23 -17.69
C SER A 52 -5.23 2.22 -16.90
N GLN A 53 -5.05 1.99 -15.60
CA GLN A 53 -4.23 2.83 -14.71
C GLN A 53 -2.74 2.66 -15.02
N MET A 54 -2.29 1.42 -15.26
CA MET A 54 -0.93 1.13 -15.72
C MET A 54 -0.66 1.78 -17.09
N HIS A 55 -1.55 1.59 -18.07
CA HIS A 55 -1.39 2.15 -19.42
C HIS A 55 -1.25 3.68 -19.40
N ARG A 56 -2.00 4.37 -18.52
CA ARG A 56 -1.84 5.82 -18.34
C ARG A 56 -0.44 6.20 -17.84
N LEU A 57 0.14 5.43 -16.92
CA LEU A 57 1.51 5.66 -16.46
C LEU A 57 2.55 5.34 -17.54
N LEU A 58 2.32 4.31 -18.36
CA LEU A 58 3.17 3.97 -19.50
C LEU A 58 3.23 5.13 -20.50
N VAL A 59 2.06 5.61 -20.95
CA VAL A 59 1.97 6.75 -21.87
C VAL A 59 2.66 7.99 -21.29
N PHE A 60 2.49 8.25 -20.00
CA PHE A 60 3.14 9.37 -19.33
C PHE A 60 4.67 9.23 -19.27
N SER A 61 5.19 8.01 -19.11
CA SER A 61 6.63 7.78 -18.88
C SER A 61 7.42 7.54 -20.18
N LEU A 62 6.82 6.86 -21.14
CA LEU A 62 7.48 6.35 -22.35
C LEU A 62 6.88 6.90 -23.66
N GLY A 63 5.72 7.56 -23.59
CA GLY A 63 4.97 8.05 -24.77
C GLY A 63 4.04 7.00 -25.40
N GLU A 64 3.13 7.44 -26.27
CA GLU A 64 2.06 6.59 -26.83
C GLU A 64 2.57 5.37 -27.62
N LYS A 65 3.62 5.53 -28.43
CA LYS A 65 4.12 4.45 -29.30
C LYS A 65 4.67 3.26 -28.51
N GLN A 66 5.48 3.52 -27.49
CA GLN A 66 6.05 2.47 -26.63
C GLN A 66 4.99 1.85 -25.71
N ALA A 67 4.03 2.66 -25.23
CA ALA A 67 2.92 2.12 -24.43
C ALA A 67 2.04 1.13 -25.21
N GLN A 68 1.84 1.36 -26.50
CA GLN A 68 1.06 0.49 -27.38
C GLN A 68 1.77 -0.84 -27.69
N GLU A 69 3.10 -0.83 -27.74
CA GLU A 69 3.92 -2.05 -27.88
C GLU A 69 3.90 -2.91 -26.60
N TRP A 70 3.65 -2.31 -25.43
CA TRP A 70 3.70 -2.96 -24.12
C TRP A 70 2.31 -3.38 -23.58
N ALA A 71 1.33 -3.48 -24.48
CA ALA A 71 -0.10 -3.63 -24.17
C ALA A 71 -0.64 -5.06 -24.39
N ASP A 72 0.21 -6.10 -24.36
CA ASP A 72 -0.34 -7.47 -24.35
C ASP A 72 -0.99 -7.76 -22.99
N LYS A 73 -2.25 -8.17 -23.05
CA LYS A 73 -3.08 -8.45 -21.87
C LYS A 73 -2.56 -9.68 -21.11
N GLU A 74 -1.93 -10.62 -21.82
CA GLU A 74 -1.37 -11.84 -21.22
C GLU A 74 -0.13 -11.53 -20.38
N ASP A 75 0.81 -10.73 -20.91
CA ASP A 75 2.00 -10.27 -20.19
C ASP A 75 1.62 -9.43 -18.97
N PHE A 76 0.63 -8.55 -19.11
CA PHE A 76 0.08 -7.78 -18.00
C PHE A 76 -0.41 -8.69 -16.87
N GLN A 77 -1.26 -9.68 -17.19
CA GLN A 77 -1.84 -10.56 -16.20
C GLN A 77 -0.76 -11.44 -15.54
N PHE A 78 0.22 -11.88 -16.32
CA PHE A 78 1.37 -12.62 -15.81
C PHE A 78 2.16 -11.78 -14.79
N CYS A 79 2.49 -10.53 -15.13
CA CYS A 79 3.19 -9.60 -14.24
C CYS A 79 2.37 -9.29 -12.97
N LEU A 80 1.07 -9.04 -13.08
CA LEU A 80 0.19 -8.81 -11.93
C LEU A 80 0.17 -10.01 -10.99
N ASN A 81 -0.04 -11.21 -11.53
CA ASN A 81 -0.03 -12.45 -10.76
C ASN A 81 1.33 -12.69 -10.09
N ARG A 82 2.43 -12.37 -10.78
CA ARG A 82 3.78 -12.48 -10.23
C ARG A 82 4.00 -11.50 -9.07
N LEU A 83 3.55 -10.25 -9.17
CA LEU A 83 3.62 -9.28 -8.07
C LEU A 83 2.83 -9.75 -6.85
N VAL A 84 1.63 -10.30 -7.07
CA VAL A 84 0.81 -10.87 -5.99
C VAL A 84 1.52 -12.04 -5.31
N LYS A 85 2.03 -13.01 -6.08
CA LYS A 85 2.77 -14.16 -5.55
C LYS A 85 4.01 -13.75 -4.76
N ARG A 86 4.69 -12.67 -5.16
CA ARG A 86 5.87 -12.12 -4.50
C ARG A 86 5.56 -11.28 -3.27
N GLY A 87 4.28 -11.00 -2.99
CA GLY A 87 3.87 -10.13 -1.88
C GLY A 87 4.18 -8.65 -2.10
N LEU A 88 4.25 -8.20 -3.36
CA LEU A 88 4.43 -6.79 -3.73
C LEU A 88 3.11 -6.09 -4.04
N VAL A 89 2.04 -6.87 -4.21
CA VAL A 89 0.67 -6.42 -4.41
C VAL A 89 -0.24 -7.34 -3.58
N VAL A 90 -1.22 -6.77 -2.87
CA VAL A 90 -2.27 -7.56 -2.21
C VAL A 90 -3.50 -7.58 -3.08
N LEU A 91 -4.14 -8.73 -3.14
CA LEU A 91 -5.47 -8.95 -3.70
C LEU A 91 -6.46 -9.17 -2.54
N THR A 92 -7.60 -8.49 -2.57
CA THR A 92 -8.75 -8.81 -1.72
C THR A 92 -10.02 -8.90 -2.55
N GLU A 93 -10.96 -9.71 -2.09
CA GLU A 93 -12.33 -9.69 -2.60
C GLU A 93 -13.18 -8.74 -1.74
N GLY A 94 -14.13 -8.07 -2.38
CA GLY A 94 -15.08 -7.16 -1.74
C GLY A 94 -16.15 -6.69 -2.73
N CYS A 95 -17.33 -6.35 -2.22
CA CYS A 95 -18.42 -5.79 -3.01
C CYS A 95 -18.21 -4.29 -3.24
N THR A 96 -17.56 -3.61 -2.29
CA THR A 96 -17.30 -2.16 -2.33
C THR A 96 -15.82 -1.84 -2.12
N LYS A 97 -15.42 -0.62 -2.46
CA LYS A 97 -14.07 -0.12 -2.20
C LYS A 97 -13.81 -0.04 -0.69
N GLU A 98 -14.81 0.36 0.07
CA GLU A 98 -14.76 0.55 1.52
C GLU A 98 -14.50 -0.78 2.23
N GLU A 99 -15.14 -1.86 1.77
CA GLU A 99 -14.87 -3.22 2.26
C GLU A 99 -13.46 -3.69 1.94
N ALA A 100 -12.98 -3.42 0.72
CA ALA A 100 -11.61 -3.78 0.31
C ALA A 100 -10.56 -3.03 1.15
N VAL A 101 -10.77 -1.72 1.35
CA VAL A 101 -9.93 -0.87 2.22
C VAL A 101 -9.93 -1.42 3.64
N TYR A 102 -11.11 -1.75 4.19
CA TYR A 102 -11.24 -2.32 5.53
C TYR A 102 -10.48 -3.64 5.66
N SER A 103 -10.71 -4.59 4.74
CA SER A 103 -10.08 -5.92 4.71
C SER A 103 -8.55 -5.83 4.67
N ILE A 104 -8.01 -4.94 3.85
CA ILE A 104 -6.56 -4.80 3.69
C ILE A 104 -5.95 -4.05 4.88
N ILE A 105 -6.47 -2.88 5.24
CA ILE A 105 -5.86 -2.04 6.27
C ILE A 105 -5.94 -2.70 7.64
N SER A 106 -7.05 -3.37 7.98
CA SER A 106 -7.21 -4.04 9.28
C SER A 106 -6.15 -5.11 9.57
N ARG A 107 -5.52 -5.67 8.54
CA ARG A 107 -4.48 -6.71 8.64
C ARG A 107 -3.09 -6.19 8.24
N SER A 108 -2.96 -4.89 7.98
CA SER A 108 -1.71 -4.31 7.50
C SER A 108 -0.77 -3.90 8.63
N VAL A 109 0.53 -3.98 8.35
CA VAL A 109 1.54 -3.20 9.04
C VAL A 109 1.80 -1.94 8.22
N MET A 110 1.51 -0.79 8.82
CA MET A 110 1.62 0.52 8.17
C MET A 110 2.93 1.19 8.59
N ALA A 111 3.71 1.65 7.62
CA ALA A 111 4.94 2.39 7.86
C ALA A 111 4.78 3.87 7.46
N PRO A 112 5.19 4.83 8.30
CA PRO A 112 5.22 6.23 7.91
C PRO A 112 6.18 6.52 6.75
N MET A 113 5.71 7.32 5.80
CA MET A 113 6.52 7.89 4.73
C MET A 113 7.27 9.12 5.27
N ALA A 114 8.43 8.87 5.88
CA ALA A 114 9.31 9.94 6.35
C ALA A 114 10.49 10.11 5.39
N PHE A 115 10.42 11.13 4.53
CA PHE A 115 11.62 11.56 3.81
C PHE A 115 12.52 12.37 4.74
N SER A 116 13.74 11.86 4.95
CA SER A 116 14.85 12.58 5.55
C SER A 116 15.14 13.89 4.79
N ARG A 117 15.86 14.81 5.43
CA ARG A 117 16.27 16.06 4.78
C ARG A 117 17.10 15.79 3.51
N THR A 118 17.93 14.75 3.55
CA THR A 118 18.77 14.32 2.43
C THR A 118 17.93 13.81 1.26
N GLU A 119 16.91 12.97 1.51
CA GLU A 119 16.01 12.48 0.45
C GLU A 119 15.17 13.62 -0.15
N ARG A 120 14.70 14.55 0.68
CA ARG A 120 14.01 15.75 0.17
C ARG A 120 14.92 16.60 -0.72
N MET A 121 16.20 16.74 -0.35
CA MET A 121 17.19 17.41 -1.19
C MET A 121 17.45 16.65 -2.49
N LYS A 122 17.57 15.32 -2.44
CA LYS A 122 17.70 14.47 -3.63
C LYS A 122 16.53 14.68 -4.59
N HIS A 123 15.29 14.57 -4.11
CA HIS A 123 14.09 14.81 -4.91
C HIS A 123 14.00 16.23 -5.48
N PHE A 124 14.45 17.23 -4.71
CA PHE A 124 14.55 18.61 -5.20
C PHE A 124 15.53 18.71 -6.38
N MET A 125 16.73 18.14 -6.26
CA MET A 125 17.76 18.15 -7.30
C MET A 125 17.32 17.37 -8.54
N GLU A 126 16.71 16.20 -8.38
CA GLU A 126 16.14 15.40 -9.48
C GLU A 126 15.04 16.16 -10.23
N ALA A 127 14.15 16.85 -9.52
CA ALA A 127 13.12 17.65 -10.15
C ALA A 127 13.70 18.84 -10.95
N LEU A 128 14.80 19.44 -10.46
CA LEU A 128 15.53 20.49 -11.17
C LEU A 128 16.24 19.94 -12.42
N SER A 129 16.94 18.80 -12.32
CA SER A 129 17.67 18.21 -13.45
C SER A 129 16.73 17.75 -14.57
N MET A 130 15.52 17.31 -14.22
CA MET A 130 14.44 17.02 -15.17
C MET A 130 13.75 18.28 -15.74
N GLY A 131 14.21 19.49 -15.41
CA GLY A 131 13.65 20.73 -15.96
C GLY A 131 12.24 21.08 -15.48
N LYS A 132 11.76 20.50 -14.36
CA LYS A 132 10.38 20.70 -13.87
C LYS A 132 10.13 22.10 -13.30
N GLY A 133 11.18 22.91 -13.17
CA GLY A 133 11.14 24.30 -12.70
C GLY A 133 11.15 24.46 -11.18
N LEU A 134 11.68 25.59 -10.71
CA LEU A 134 11.95 25.82 -9.28
C LEU A 134 10.72 25.69 -8.37
N LYS A 135 9.56 26.25 -8.80
CA LYS A 135 8.31 26.16 -8.03
C LYS A 135 7.83 24.72 -7.84
N PHE A 136 8.04 23.85 -8.84
CA PHE A 136 7.70 22.45 -8.72
C PHE A 136 8.67 21.74 -7.78
N SER A 137 9.98 21.96 -7.96
CA SER A 137 11.01 21.30 -7.16
C SER A 137 10.89 21.64 -5.66
N LEU A 138 10.57 22.89 -5.31
CA LEU A 138 10.38 23.33 -3.92
C LEU A 138 9.27 22.55 -3.18
N ARG A 139 8.37 21.85 -3.89
CA ARG A 139 7.36 20.99 -3.27
C ARG A 139 7.97 19.84 -2.45
N ALA A 140 9.20 19.41 -2.75
CA ALA A 140 9.92 18.39 -1.97
C ALA A 140 10.08 18.77 -0.48
N PHE A 141 10.11 20.08 -0.18
CA PHE A 141 10.23 20.61 1.18
C PHE A 141 8.89 21.01 1.80
N LYS A 142 7.79 20.93 1.05
CA LYS A 142 6.47 21.28 1.58
C LYS A 142 6.08 20.27 2.66
N LYS A 143 5.80 20.77 3.87
CA LYS A 143 5.22 19.93 4.93
C LYS A 143 3.80 19.52 4.53
N PRO A 144 3.41 18.27 4.76
CA PRO A 144 2.03 17.84 4.55
C PRO A 144 1.10 18.62 5.48
N LEU A 145 -0.10 18.95 4.98
CA LEU A 145 -1.15 19.56 5.79
C LEU A 145 -1.87 18.43 6.54
N LEU A 146 -1.52 18.28 7.81
CA LEU A 146 -2.08 17.26 8.70
C LEU A 146 -2.70 17.92 9.92
N THR A 147 -3.81 17.37 10.39
CA THR A 147 -4.41 17.75 11.66
C THR A 147 -3.57 17.22 12.83
N GLU A 148 -3.78 17.75 14.03
CA GLU A 148 -3.09 17.27 15.22
C GLU A 148 -3.36 15.77 15.47
N GLU A 149 -4.60 15.33 15.26
CA GLU A 149 -5.00 13.93 15.37
C GLU A 149 -4.27 13.03 14.37
N GLU A 150 -4.07 13.52 13.14
CA GLU A 150 -3.30 12.82 12.11
C GLU A 150 -1.82 12.69 12.47
N TYR A 151 -1.23 13.72 13.08
CA TYR A 151 0.13 13.65 13.60
C TYR A 151 0.28 12.65 14.74
N GLN A 152 -0.70 12.62 15.66
CA GLN A 152 -0.74 11.65 16.76
C GLN A 152 -0.85 10.22 16.22
N LEU A 153 -1.72 9.99 15.23
CA LEU A 153 -1.88 8.69 14.59
C LEU A 153 -0.60 8.26 13.85
N LEU A 154 0.05 9.16 13.10
CA LEU A 154 1.33 8.87 12.45
C LEU A 154 2.41 8.50 13.48
N SER A 155 2.49 9.24 14.59
CA SER A 155 3.46 8.98 15.65
C SER A 155 3.20 7.63 16.34
N TYR A 156 1.93 7.26 16.51
CA TYR A 156 1.54 5.95 17.01
C TYR A 156 1.95 4.82 16.04
N LEU A 157 1.60 4.96 14.75
CA LEU A 157 1.93 3.98 13.72
C LEU A 157 3.44 3.87 13.47
N GLN A 158 4.22 4.92 13.73
CA GLN A 158 5.67 4.85 13.69
C GLN A 158 6.26 3.90 14.74
N ARG A 159 5.56 3.73 15.88
CA ARG A 159 6.01 2.88 16.99
C ARG A 159 5.48 1.46 16.88
N GLU A 160 4.19 1.31 16.65
CA GLU A 160 3.52 0.00 16.68
C GLU A 160 3.28 -0.58 15.29
N GLY A 161 2.95 0.26 14.30
CA GLY A 161 2.75 -0.06 12.87
C GLY A 161 1.59 -1.02 12.55
N ASP A 162 1.38 -2.04 13.38
CA ASP A 162 0.43 -3.12 13.21
C ASP A 162 -0.99 -2.68 13.56
N VAL A 163 -1.80 -2.49 12.52
CA VAL A 163 -3.20 -2.06 12.65
C VAL A 163 -4.03 -3.14 13.36
N SER A 164 -3.74 -4.43 13.11
CA SER A 164 -4.50 -5.53 13.69
C SER A 164 -4.33 -5.60 15.21
N CYS A 165 -3.11 -5.32 15.69
CA CYS A 165 -2.81 -5.20 17.12
C CYS A 165 -3.64 -4.08 17.76
N HIS A 166 -3.66 -2.90 17.15
CA HIS A 166 -4.46 -1.76 17.64
C HIS A 166 -5.95 -2.08 17.70
N LEU A 167 -6.50 -2.72 16.67
CA LEU A 167 -7.91 -3.09 16.62
C LEU A 167 -8.30 -4.08 17.73
N LYS A 168 -7.39 -4.98 18.12
CA LYS A 168 -7.58 -5.88 19.27
C LYS A 168 -7.60 -5.09 20.58
N CYS A 169 -6.66 -4.16 20.79
CA CYS A 169 -6.66 -3.29 21.96
C CYS A 169 -7.94 -2.45 22.08
N LEU A 170 -8.40 -1.84 20.98
CA LEU A 170 -9.66 -1.09 20.95
C LEU A 170 -10.86 -1.96 21.35
N LYS A 171 -10.89 -3.21 20.90
CA LYS A 171 -11.94 -4.19 21.24
C LYS A 171 -11.91 -4.55 22.73
N GLU A 172 -10.73 -4.74 23.30
CA GLU A 172 -10.58 -5.05 24.73
C GLU A 172 -10.93 -3.85 25.62
N GLU A 173 -10.49 -2.65 25.26
CA GLU A 173 -10.82 -1.42 25.98
C GLU A 173 -12.33 -1.14 25.98
N ALA A 174 -13.00 -1.35 24.84
CA ALA A 174 -14.45 -1.21 24.74
C ALA A 174 -15.18 -2.19 25.67
N LYS A 175 -14.78 -3.46 25.67
CA LYS A 175 -15.34 -4.50 26.55
C LYS A 175 -15.11 -4.22 28.03
N ASN A 176 -13.94 -3.69 28.39
CA ASN A 176 -13.60 -3.38 29.77
C ASN A 176 -14.40 -2.18 30.30
N ARG A 177 -14.71 -1.19 29.45
CA ARG A 177 -15.53 -0.02 29.82
C ARG A 177 -17.01 -0.37 29.91
N GLU A 178 -17.52 -1.06 28.90
CA GLU A 178 -18.92 -1.45 28.80
C GLU A 178 -19.03 -2.89 28.28
N PRO A 179 -19.18 -3.90 29.15
CA PRO A 179 -19.23 -5.30 28.73
C PRO A 179 -20.45 -5.65 27.88
N ASN A 180 -21.50 -4.82 27.93
CA ASN A 180 -22.72 -4.94 27.13
C ASN A 180 -22.74 -3.99 25.92
N LEU A 181 -21.58 -3.42 25.54
CA LEU A 181 -21.50 -2.56 24.37
C LEU A 181 -22.02 -3.30 23.14
N ALA A 182 -22.95 -2.67 22.42
CA ALA A 182 -23.49 -3.27 21.21
C ALA A 182 -22.36 -3.51 20.19
N ASP A 183 -22.32 -4.71 19.61
CA ASP A 183 -21.33 -5.09 18.59
C ASP A 183 -21.27 -4.07 17.44
N SER A 184 -22.42 -3.47 17.09
CA SER A 184 -22.53 -2.43 16.07
C SER A 184 -21.71 -1.17 16.38
N LEU A 185 -21.69 -0.73 17.64
CA LEU A 185 -20.90 0.44 18.04
C LEU A 185 -19.41 0.12 18.06
N GLN A 186 -19.06 -1.11 18.46
CA GLN A 186 -17.67 -1.57 18.44
C GLN A 186 -17.14 -1.63 17.00
N GLU A 187 -17.92 -2.15 16.05
CA GLU A 187 -17.58 -2.13 14.63
C GLU A 187 -17.45 -0.70 14.09
N GLN A 188 -18.31 0.22 14.51
CA GLN A 188 -18.24 1.62 14.10
C GLN A 188 -16.92 2.28 14.53
N ILE A 189 -16.47 2.05 15.77
CA ILE A 189 -15.19 2.57 16.28
C ILE A 189 -14.02 2.03 15.45
N GLN A 190 -14.02 0.73 15.16
CA GLN A 190 -12.97 0.10 14.35
C GLN A 190 -12.94 0.64 12.91
N ARG A 191 -14.12 0.81 12.29
CA ARG A 191 -14.25 1.39 10.95
C ARG A 191 -13.77 2.84 10.91
N GLU A 192 -14.06 3.62 11.95
CA GLU A 192 -13.59 5.00 12.05
C GLU A 192 -12.05 5.06 12.14
N PHE A 193 -11.44 4.22 12.97
CA PHE A 193 -9.99 4.12 13.05
C PHE A 193 -9.36 3.77 11.69
N ILE A 194 -9.87 2.74 11.03
CA ILE A 194 -9.38 2.33 9.70
C ILE A 194 -9.56 3.45 8.67
N SER A 195 -10.67 4.19 8.72
CA SER A 195 -10.90 5.34 7.85
C SER A 195 -9.80 6.41 8.02
N ARG A 196 -9.40 6.72 9.27
CA ARG A 196 -8.31 7.67 9.55
C ARG A 196 -6.96 7.16 9.03
N VAL A 197 -6.67 5.87 9.18
CA VAL A 197 -5.46 5.24 8.61
C VAL A 197 -5.47 5.31 7.08
N ALA A 198 -6.63 5.02 6.45
CA ALA A 198 -6.80 5.12 5.01
C ALA A 198 -6.61 6.55 4.50
N GLN A 199 -7.09 7.56 5.21
CA GLN A 199 -6.88 8.97 4.87
C GLN A 199 -5.39 9.33 4.81
N LEU A 200 -4.61 8.90 5.81
CA LEU A 200 -3.16 9.09 5.81
C LEU A 200 -2.46 8.36 4.65
N TYR A 201 -2.94 7.15 4.31
CA TYR A 201 -2.47 6.41 3.14
C TYR A 201 -2.74 7.17 1.83
N TYR A 202 -3.95 7.69 1.63
CA TYR A 202 -4.28 8.51 0.46
C TYR A 202 -3.54 9.85 0.42
N LYS A 203 -3.22 10.42 1.58
CA LYS A 203 -2.33 11.58 1.72
C LYS A 203 -0.86 11.25 1.48
N LYS A 204 -0.53 9.98 1.15
CA LYS A 204 0.83 9.49 0.88
C LYS A 204 1.76 9.64 2.08
N GLN A 205 1.20 9.63 3.28
CA GLN A 205 1.95 9.71 4.54
C GLN A 205 2.22 8.34 5.15
N LEU A 206 1.54 7.31 4.66
CA LEU A 206 1.76 5.93 5.04
C LEU A 206 1.98 5.07 3.80
N VAL A 207 2.62 3.93 4.02
CA VAL A 207 2.70 2.84 3.07
C VAL A 207 2.33 1.54 3.79
N ILE A 208 1.79 0.57 3.04
CA ILE A 208 1.56 -0.78 3.54
C ILE A 208 2.90 -1.50 3.44
N ASP A 209 3.56 -1.78 4.56
CA ASP A 209 4.87 -2.45 4.56
C ASP A 209 4.71 -3.96 4.33
N ASN A 210 3.76 -4.57 5.03
CA ASN A 210 3.35 -5.95 4.81
C ASN A 210 1.88 -6.16 5.20
N ILE A 211 1.34 -7.34 4.88
CA ILE A 211 0.03 -7.80 5.34
C ILE A 211 0.26 -8.99 6.25
N ARG A 212 -0.24 -8.92 7.48
CA ARG A 212 -0.31 -10.07 8.37
C ARG A 212 -1.19 -11.11 7.71
N ARG A 213 -0.63 -12.29 7.48
CA ARG A 213 -1.45 -13.47 7.27
C ARG A 213 -2.20 -13.66 8.58
N GLU A 214 -3.52 -13.66 8.54
CA GLU A 214 -4.28 -14.21 9.66
C GLU A 214 -3.69 -15.59 9.92
N ASP A 215 -3.31 -15.88 11.16
CA ASP A 215 -3.18 -17.26 11.58
C ASP A 215 -4.51 -17.90 11.19
N CYS A 216 -4.50 -18.72 10.14
CA CYS A 216 -5.65 -19.51 9.74
C CYS A 216 -5.89 -20.49 10.89
N LEU A 217 -6.54 -20.02 11.95
CA LEU A 217 -7.15 -20.86 12.94
C LEU A 217 -8.23 -21.64 12.20
N GLU A 218 -7.95 -22.93 12.14
CA GLU A 218 -8.70 -24.02 11.56
C GLU A 218 -10.21 -23.80 11.61
N ALA A 219 -10.85 -23.91 10.44
CA ALA A 219 -12.19 -24.43 10.34
C ALA A 219 -12.21 -25.50 9.24
N ASN A 220 -12.03 -26.74 9.69
CA ASN A 220 -12.53 -27.98 9.11
C ASN A 220 -11.94 -28.44 7.77
N GLY A 221 -10.92 -29.28 7.90
CA GLY A 221 -11.01 -30.67 7.43
C GLY A 221 -11.12 -30.87 5.93
N THR A 222 -9.99 -30.76 5.23
CA THR A 222 -9.57 -31.81 4.28
C THR A 222 -8.07 -31.68 4.03
N SER A 223 -7.31 -32.40 4.85
CA SER A 223 -5.96 -32.83 4.49
C SER A 223 -6.05 -33.66 3.21
N VAL A 224 -5.47 -33.17 2.10
CA VAL A 224 -4.83 -34.04 1.10
C VAL A 224 -3.61 -33.33 0.50
N LEU A 225 -2.45 -33.84 0.92
CA LEU A 225 -1.16 -33.91 0.22
C LEU A 225 -0.24 -32.68 0.20
N ALA A 226 0.59 -32.66 1.23
CA ALA A 226 2.02 -32.39 1.13
C ALA A 226 2.72 -33.31 0.09
N GLN A 227 3.79 -32.74 -0.50
CA GLN A 227 4.95 -33.37 -1.14
C GLN A 227 4.75 -34.17 -2.44
N ALA A 228 5.43 -33.72 -3.50
CA ALA A 228 6.45 -34.52 -4.20
C ALA A 228 7.18 -33.68 -5.29
N VAL A 229 8.51 -33.65 -5.15
CA VAL A 229 9.58 -33.41 -6.16
C VAL A 229 9.70 -32.02 -6.81
#